data_AF-A0A953PJE5-F1
#
_entry.id   AF-A0A953PJE5-F1
#
_cell.length_a   1.000
_cell.length_b   1.000
_cell.length_c   1.000
_cell.angle_alpha   90.00
_cell.angle_beta   90.00
_cell.angle_gamma   90.00
#
_symmetry.space_group_name_H-M   'P 1'
#
loop_
_entity.id
_entity.type
_entity.pdbx_description
1 polymer ?
#
loop_
_entity_poly.entity_id
_entity_poly.type
_entity_poly.pdbx_seq_one_letter_code
_entity_poly.pdbx_strand_id
1 'polypeptide(L)'
;MSLSTVKTTLATALVLAAVAFGVSRVRIQAQPRLVPGAPSEATRGKVVYDAHCVECHGASGRGDGPAAMTLTPRPRDFSSGKFKIRSTETGSVPTDDDLIRSVSQGLAGSAMPAWRRILPDADIAAVVQYVKSLSPQFAQPPVPVKLGADVASSPPSIARGTGVYEKLQCGKCHGSDGRGTGAATTTFEDDWRQPLNAADLTEPWTFHGGATSRDIFLRFRTGMMGTPMPSFKDAATDAEMWDLANFVVSLARTPLWTMTAEEVAAFYKQKDADARANPVKRGRYLVDTFGCGLCHSPVDQDRRVLPGMYMAGGLRVRVEPFGDYPTGNLTSDKETGLGNWTDDEIRQAITRGILKDGIRLPPYPMDWSAYSAMNADDLSAMVAYLRSLPPVKNKVPRPSRPFLPMYLWGKFKMLILQQDPPLLFFPGNAGTAGGRS
;
A
#
# COMPACT_ATOMS: atom_id res chain seq x y z
N MET A 1 28.91 -71.82 72.53
CA MET A 1 30.29 -72.01 72.01
C MET A 1 30.22 -72.25 70.51
N SER A 2 31.03 -71.52 69.75
CA SER A 2 31.44 -71.70 68.33
C SER A 2 30.38 -71.57 67.23
N LEU A 3 30.30 -70.46 66.46
CA LEU A 3 31.11 -70.09 65.26
C LEU A 3 31.00 -71.11 64.13
N SER A 4 30.15 -70.85 63.11
CA SER A 4 30.50 -70.27 61.77
C SER A 4 31.06 -71.35 60.83
N THR A 5 30.65 -71.59 59.57
CA THR A 5 30.40 -70.69 58.43
C THR A 5 29.95 -71.57 57.23
N VAL A 6 29.46 -70.93 56.17
CA VAL A 6 29.46 -71.33 54.73
C VAL A 6 28.15 -71.82 54.11
N LYS A 7 27.47 -70.82 53.52
CA LYS A 7 26.72 -70.77 52.26
C LYS A 7 26.86 -71.99 51.32
N THR A 8 25.73 -72.50 50.82
CA THR A 8 25.31 -72.33 49.41
C THR A 8 23.87 -72.82 49.22
N THR A 9 23.05 -71.95 48.64
CA THR A 9 21.64 -72.11 48.32
C THR A 9 21.45 -72.94 47.05
N LEU A 10 20.53 -73.91 47.08
CA LEU A 10 20.05 -74.65 45.91
C LEU A 10 18.55 -74.44 45.73
N ALA A 11 18.17 -74.34 44.46
CA ALA A 11 16.90 -73.88 43.93
C ALA A 11 15.70 -74.77 44.25
N THR A 12 14.52 -74.14 44.34
CA THR A 12 13.25 -74.80 44.02
C THR A 12 12.30 -73.82 43.34
N ALA A 13 11.67 -74.33 42.30
CA ALA A 13 10.93 -73.63 41.26
C ALA A 13 9.70 -72.87 41.77
N LEU A 14 9.47 -71.68 41.20
CA LEU A 14 8.14 -71.05 41.18
C LEU A 14 7.72 -70.81 39.73
N VAL A 15 6.67 -71.52 39.33
CA VAL A 15 5.90 -71.30 38.11
C VAL A 15 5.07 -70.03 38.32
N LEU A 16 5.26 -69.01 37.48
CA LEU A 16 4.36 -67.87 37.38
C LEU A 16 4.16 -67.48 35.92
N ALA A 17 2.89 -67.43 35.54
CA ALA A 17 2.36 -67.34 34.20
C ALA A 17 2.89 -66.13 33.42
N ALA A 18 3.38 -66.40 32.20
CA ALA A 18 3.66 -65.37 31.21
C ALA A 18 2.35 -64.81 30.65
N VAL A 19 1.92 -63.65 31.15
CA VAL A 19 0.95 -62.81 30.44
C VAL A 19 1.72 -62.12 29.31
N ALA A 20 1.56 -62.64 28.10
CA ALA A 20 2.06 -62.00 26.89
C ALA A 20 1.30 -60.67 26.68
N PHE A 21 1.89 -59.56 27.12
CA PHE A 21 1.52 -58.24 26.62
C PHE A 21 1.97 -58.15 25.17
N GLY A 22 1.08 -58.57 24.26
CA GLY A 22 1.20 -58.25 22.85
C GLY A 22 1.13 -56.74 22.70
N VAL A 23 2.27 -56.10 22.47
CA VAL A 23 2.32 -54.69 22.04
C VAL A 23 1.80 -54.66 20.60
N SER A 24 0.47 -54.69 20.47
CA SER A 24 -0.18 -54.31 19.23
C SER A 24 0.23 -52.87 18.98
N ARG A 25 1.12 -52.65 18.00
CA ARG A 25 1.35 -51.33 17.46
C ARG A 25 0.04 -50.87 16.84
N VAL A 26 -0.79 -50.20 17.65
CA VAL A 26 -1.91 -49.43 17.16
C VAL A 26 -1.28 -48.38 16.26
N ARG A 27 -1.36 -48.60 14.94
CA ARG A 27 -1.25 -47.51 13.99
C ARG A 27 -2.42 -46.59 14.33
N ILE A 28 -2.15 -45.53 15.06
CA ILE A 28 -3.02 -44.37 15.08
C ILE A 28 -2.96 -43.82 13.66
N GLN A 29 -3.81 -44.37 12.77
CA GLN A 29 -4.23 -43.60 11.62
C GLN A 29 -4.97 -42.42 12.22
N ALA A 30 -4.36 -41.24 12.12
CA ALA A 30 -5.09 -40.00 12.34
C ALA A 30 -6.32 -40.08 11.43
N GLN A 31 -7.50 -40.28 12.01
CA GLN A 31 -8.74 -40.01 11.29
C GLN A 31 -8.63 -38.56 10.83
N PRO A 32 -8.87 -38.24 9.55
CA PRO A 32 -8.95 -36.86 9.14
C PRO A 32 -9.97 -36.18 10.06
N ARG A 33 -9.57 -35.09 10.72
CA ARG A 33 -10.52 -34.27 11.48
C ARG A 33 -11.64 -33.91 10.51
N LEU A 34 -12.83 -34.47 10.75
CA LEU A 34 -14.05 -33.95 10.18
C LEU A 34 -14.23 -32.55 10.77
N VAL A 35 -13.85 -31.52 10.02
CA VAL A 35 -14.22 -30.14 10.32
C VAL A 35 -15.71 -30.04 9.97
N PRO A 36 -16.61 -29.83 10.95
CA PRO A 36 -18.02 -29.61 10.64
C PRO A 36 -18.14 -28.27 9.88
N GLY A 37 -18.69 -28.31 8.67
CA GLY A 37 -19.08 -27.10 7.93
C GLY A 37 -18.03 -26.49 7.01
N ALA A 38 -17.21 -27.29 6.32
CA ALA A 38 -16.47 -26.77 5.17
C ALA A 38 -17.48 -26.08 4.20
N PRO A 39 -17.25 -24.82 3.78
CA PRO A 39 -18.12 -24.15 2.83
C PRO A 39 -18.31 -25.02 1.60
N SER A 40 -19.52 -25.03 1.03
CA SER A 40 -19.69 -25.65 -0.29
C SER A 40 -18.72 -24.99 -1.27
N GLU A 41 -18.31 -25.72 -2.31
CA GLU A 41 -17.39 -25.17 -3.32
C GLU A 41 -17.90 -23.82 -3.88
N ALA A 42 -19.23 -23.67 -3.97
CA ALA A 42 -19.92 -22.45 -4.36
C ALA A 42 -19.76 -21.25 -3.41
N THR A 43 -19.52 -21.46 -2.10
CA THR A 43 -19.34 -20.38 -1.12
C THR A 43 -17.91 -20.24 -0.61
N ARG A 44 -17.04 -21.22 -0.88
CA ARG A 44 -15.63 -21.24 -0.46
C ARG A 44 -14.88 -19.98 -0.85
N GLY A 45 -15.00 -19.55 -2.10
CA GLY A 45 -14.32 -18.34 -2.59
C GLY A 45 -14.74 -17.07 -1.85
N LYS A 46 -16.03 -16.94 -1.54
CA LYS A 46 -16.55 -15.81 -0.77
C LYS A 46 -16.03 -15.82 0.67
N VAL A 47 -15.98 -16.98 1.32
CA VAL A 47 -15.45 -17.10 2.69
C VAL A 47 -13.99 -16.66 2.74
N VAL A 48 -13.18 -17.10 1.79
CA VAL A 48 -11.77 -16.66 1.67
C VAL A 48 -11.69 -15.16 1.43
N TYR A 49 -12.53 -14.63 0.53
CA TYR A 49 -12.58 -13.20 0.23
C TYR A 49 -12.93 -12.35 1.46
N ASP A 50 -13.98 -12.73 2.19
CA ASP A 50 -14.44 -12.02 3.38
C ASP A 50 -13.36 -12.02 4.47
N ALA A 51 -12.63 -13.12 4.62
CA ALA A 51 -11.59 -13.27 5.64
C ALA A 51 -10.29 -12.52 5.32
N HIS A 52 -9.93 -12.35 4.04
CA HIS A 52 -8.58 -11.96 3.65
C HIS A 52 -8.50 -10.78 2.67
N CYS A 53 -9.59 -10.46 1.95
CA CYS A 53 -9.56 -9.50 0.85
C CYS A 53 -10.34 -8.21 1.14
N VAL A 54 -11.41 -8.28 1.95
CA VAL A 54 -12.35 -7.17 2.20
C VAL A 54 -11.68 -5.93 2.78
N GLU A 55 -10.68 -6.08 3.66
CA GLU A 55 -10.02 -4.96 4.32
C GLU A 55 -9.42 -3.95 3.31
N CYS A 56 -8.90 -4.47 2.19
CA CYS A 56 -8.35 -3.65 1.11
C CYS A 56 -9.34 -3.48 -0.04
N HIS A 57 -9.93 -4.56 -0.55
CA HIS A 57 -10.73 -4.54 -1.77
C HIS A 57 -12.20 -4.16 -1.55
N GLY A 58 -12.67 -4.13 -0.30
CA GLY A 58 -14.05 -3.85 0.07
C GLY A 58 -14.98 -5.04 -0.13
N ALA A 59 -16.12 -5.04 0.56
CA ALA A 59 -17.11 -6.13 0.49
C ALA A 59 -17.73 -6.27 -0.92
N SER A 60 -17.78 -5.18 -1.67
CA SER A 60 -18.27 -5.15 -3.07
C SER A 60 -17.16 -5.35 -4.11
N GLY A 61 -15.90 -5.43 -3.68
CA GLY A 61 -14.74 -5.56 -4.57
C GLY A 61 -14.40 -4.33 -5.39
N ARG A 62 -14.88 -3.14 -5.00
CA ARG A 62 -14.63 -1.89 -5.73
C ARG A 62 -13.33 -1.19 -5.34
N GLY A 63 -12.48 -1.83 -4.54
CA GLY A 63 -11.26 -1.22 -4.02
C GLY A 63 -11.54 -0.13 -2.99
N ASP A 64 -12.64 -0.25 -2.27
CA ASP A 64 -13.17 0.72 -1.30
C ASP A 64 -13.17 0.17 0.14
N GLY A 65 -12.29 -0.79 0.44
CA GLY A 65 -12.11 -1.32 1.79
C GLY A 65 -11.60 -0.27 2.79
N PRO A 66 -11.74 -0.50 4.10
CA PRO A 66 -11.32 0.47 5.13
C PRO A 66 -9.86 0.92 5.00
N ALA A 67 -8.95 0.04 4.56
CA ALA A 67 -7.55 0.36 4.31
C ALA A 67 -7.30 1.09 2.98
N ALA A 68 -8.24 1.08 2.04
CA ALA A 68 -8.00 1.54 0.66
C ALA A 68 -7.61 3.01 0.51
N MET A 69 -7.90 3.86 1.51
CA MET A 69 -7.52 5.28 1.48
C MET A 69 -6.03 5.50 1.72
N THR A 70 -5.37 4.61 2.49
CA THR A 70 -3.97 4.77 2.90
C THR A 70 -3.01 4.05 1.96
N LEU A 71 -3.53 3.25 1.02
CA LEU A 71 -2.76 2.44 0.11
C LEU A 71 -2.53 3.17 -1.21
N THR A 72 -1.26 3.33 -1.57
CA THR A 72 -0.82 3.76 -2.89
C THR A 72 0.07 2.68 -3.50
N PRO A 73 -0.26 2.11 -4.67
CA PRO A 73 -1.50 2.33 -5.45
C PRO A 73 -2.75 1.80 -4.73
N ARG A 74 -3.93 2.37 -5.05
CA ARG A 74 -5.21 1.91 -4.47
C ARG A 74 -5.54 0.46 -4.88
N PRO A 75 -6.24 -0.30 -4.04
CA PRO A 75 -6.70 -1.65 -4.37
C PRO A 75 -7.56 -1.68 -5.63
N ARG A 76 -7.48 -2.79 -6.38
CA ARG A 76 -8.21 -2.97 -7.65
C ARG A 76 -9.73 -2.97 -7.43
N ASP A 77 -10.43 -2.19 -8.25
CA ASP A 77 -11.86 -2.32 -8.50
C ASP A 77 -12.14 -3.48 -9.48
N PHE A 78 -12.57 -4.62 -8.93
CA PHE A 78 -12.90 -5.81 -9.67
C PHE A 78 -14.20 -5.68 -10.46
N SER A 79 -15.15 -4.86 -10.01
CA SER A 79 -16.47 -4.71 -10.65
C SER A 79 -16.39 -4.15 -12.07
N SER A 80 -15.35 -3.36 -12.34
CA SER A 80 -15.06 -2.79 -13.65
C SER A 80 -14.69 -3.80 -14.74
N GLY A 81 -14.23 -5.00 -14.36
CA GLY A 81 -13.60 -5.97 -15.27
C GLY A 81 -12.26 -5.50 -15.86
N LYS A 82 -11.71 -4.36 -15.42
CA LYS A 82 -10.46 -3.78 -15.94
C LYS A 82 -9.25 -4.22 -15.12
N PHE A 83 -8.46 -5.16 -15.67
CA PHE A 83 -7.23 -5.65 -15.03
C PHE A 83 -5.96 -5.17 -15.74
N LYS A 84 -4.97 -4.74 -14.95
CA LYS A 84 -3.69 -4.21 -15.48
C LYS A 84 -2.73 -5.32 -15.93
N ILE A 85 -2.70 -6.45 -15.22
CA ILE A 85 -1.77 -7.56 -15.47
C ILE A 85 -2.54 -8.70 -16.14
N ARG A 86 -2.30 -8.91 -17.43
CA ARG A 86 -3.02 -9.88 -18.27
C ARG A 86 -2.09 -10.51 -19.31
N SER A 87 -2.52 -11.64 -19.83
CA SER A 87 -2.01 -12.32 -21.04
C SER A 87 -3.06 -12.36 -22.16
N THR A 88 -4.04 -11.45 -22.13
CA THR A 88 -5.16 -11.35 -23.08
C THR A 88 -5.12 -10.03 -23.87
N GLU A 89 -5.75 -10.03 -25.04
CA GLU A 89 -5.84 -8.83 -25.90
C GLU A 89 -6.46 -7.63 -25.15
N THR A 90 -6.10 -6.41 -25.54
CA THR A 90 -6.64 -5.18 -24.90
C THR A 90 -8.17 -5.16 -25.01
N GLY A 91 -8.84 -4.86 -23.90
CA GLY A 91 -10.30 -4.91 -23.79
C GLY A 91 -10.85 -6.27 -23.33
N SER A 92 -10.04 -7.34 -23.36
CA SER A 92 -10.43 -8.64 -22.82
C SER A 92 -10.14 -8.75 -21.32
N VAL A 93 -10.98 -9.49 -20.61
CA VAL A 93 -10.76 -9.95 -19.23
C VAL A 93 -9.49 -10.82 -19.12
N PRO A 94 -8.85 -10.92 -17.94
CA PRO A 94 -7.75 -11.85 -17.68
C PRO A 94 -8.18 -13.31 -17.79
N THR A 95 -7.21 -14.21 -17.98
CA THR A 95 -7.42 -15.65 -17.77
C THR A 95 -7.45 -16.00 -16.28
N ASP A 96 -7.91 -17.21 -15.95
CA ASP A 96 -7.83 -17.72 -14.58
C ASP A 96 -6.37 -17.80 -14.09
N ASP A 97 -5.44 -18.18 -14.97
CA ASP A 97 -4.01 -18.24 -14.65
C ASP A 97 -3.42 -16.85 -14.34
N ASP A 98 -3.85 -15.80 -15.05
CA ASP A 98 -3.42 -14.41 -14.77
C ASP A 98 -3.84 -14.00 -13.34
N LEU A 99 -5.09 -14.32 -12.97
CA LEU A 99 -5.65 -14.00 -11.66
C LEU A 99 -5.03 -14.85 -10.54
N ILE A 100 -4.91 -16.16 -10.76
CA ILE A 100 -4.27 -17.09 -9.82
C ILE A 100 -2.83 -16.67 -9.58
N ARG A 101 -2.07 -16.32 -10.64
CA ARG A 101 -0.70 -15.83 -10.49
C ARG A 101 -0.66 -14.56 -9.65
N SER A 102 -1.54 -13.60 -9.93
CA SER A 102 -1.60 -12.32 -9.20
C SER A 102 -1.91 -12.51 -7.72
N VAL A 103 -2.86 -13.38 -7.36
CA VAL A 103 -3.17 -13.70 -5.96
C VAL A 103 -2.04 -14.49 -5.30
N SER A 104 -1.51 -15.49 -6.00
CA SER A 104 -0.46 -16.38 -5.46
C SER A 104 0.85 -15.63 -5.17
N GLN A 105 1.29 -14.80 -6.12
CA GLN A 105 2.58 -14.10 -6.06
C GLN A 105 2.46 -12.71 -5.43
N GLY A 106 1.24 -12.18 -5.28
CA GLY A 106 1.02 -10.78 -4.94
C GLY A 106 1.42 -9.87 -6.10
N LEU A 107 1.41 -8.57 -5.84
CA LEU A 107 1.87 -7.56 -6.80
C LEU A 107 3.02 -6.79 -6.17
N ALA A 108 4.24 -7.09 -6.62
CA ALA A 108 5.46 -6.46 -6.10
C ALA A 108 5.39 -4.94 -6.17
N GLY A 109 5.91 -4.23 -5.16
CA GLY A 109 5.82 -2.76 -5.08
C GLY A 109 4.41 -2.22 -4.75
N SER A 110 3.47 -3.07 -4.32
CA SER A 110 2.16 -2.66 -3.81
C SER A 110 1.85 -3.34 -2.47
N ALA A 111 0.74 -2.96 -1.85
CA ALA A 111 0.26 -3.59 -0.63
C ALA A 111 -0.42 -4.96 -0.82
N MET A 112 -0.47 -5.50 -2.05
CA MET A 112 -1.05 -6.82 -2.32
C MET A 112 -0.01 -7.93 -2.06
N PRO A 113 -0.09 -8.68 -0.95
CA PRO A 113 0.93 -9.65 -0.57
C PRO A 113 0.81 -10.94 -1.39
N ALA A 114 1.85 -11.79 -1.29
CA ALA A 114 1.84 -13.13 -1.86
C ALA A 114 1.04 -14.11 -0.98
N TRP A 115 -0.08 -14.62 -1.47
CA TRP A 115 -0.95 -15.51 -0.68
C TRP A 115 -0.60 -16.98 -0.75
N ARG A 116 0.29 -17.42 -1.66
CA ARG A 116 0.64 -18.84 -1.85
C ARG A 116 1.22 -19.52 -0.60
N ARG A 117 1.78 -18.74 0.33
CA ARG A 117 2.32 -19.27 1.61
C ARG A 117 1.30 -19.29 2.74
N ILE A 118 0.14 -18.69 2.54
CA ILE A 118 -0.90 -18.48 3.55
C ILE A 118 -2.14 -19.32 3.20
N LEU A 119 -2.52 -19.35 1.92
CA LEU A 119 -3.70 -20.04 1.43
C LEU A 119 -3.31 -21.27 0.58
N PRO A 120 -4.03 -22.40 0.73
CA PRO A 120 -3.97 -23.51 -0.21
C PRO A 120 -4.34 -23.11 -1.65
N ASP A 121 -3.78 -23.80 -2.64
CA ASP A 121 -4.05 -23.53 -4.06
C ASP A 121 -5.56 -23.61 -4.40
N ALA A 122 -6.31 -24.50 -3.75
CA ALA A 122 -7.77 -24.61 -3.91
C ALA A 122 -8.52 -23.37 -3.39
N ASP A 123 -8.04 -22.73 -2.31
CA ASP A 123 -8.63 -21.48 -1.80
C ASP A 123 -8.32 -20.31 -2.71
N ILE A 124 -7.12 -20.27 -3.29
CA ILE A 124 -6.74 -19.28 -4.30
C ILE A 124 -7.61 -19.43 -5.55
N ALA A 125 -7.79 -20.65 -6.06
CA ALA A 125 -8.67 -20.89 -7.20
C ALA A 125 -10.12 -20.50 -6.89
N ALA A 126 -10.63 -20.84 -5.71
CA ALA A 126 -11.99 -20.51 -5.30
C ALA A 126 -12.21 -18.98 -5.17
N VAL A 127 -11.29 -18.24 -4.55
CA VAL A 127 -11.41 -16.78 -4.42
C VAL A 127 -11.31 -16.09 -5.78
N VAL A 128 -10.53 -16.63 -6.72
CA VAL A 128 -10.49 -16.14 -8.12
C VAL A 128 -11.86 -16.27 -8.78
N GLN A 129 -12.56 -17.40 -8.63
CA GLN A 129 -13.92 -17.52 -9.18
C GLN A 129 -14.90 -16.55 -8.52
N TYR A 130 -14.77 -16.30 -7.20
CA TYR A 130 -15.58 -15.30 -6.53
C TYR A 130 -15.32 -13.89 -7.08
N VAL A 131 -14.05 -13.48 -7.22
CA VAL A 131 -13.65 -12.18 -7.79
C VAL A 131 -14.21 -12.00 -9.20
N LYS A 132 -14.18 -13.05 -10.04
CA LYS A 132 -14.78 -13.01 -11.38
C LYS A 132 -16.29 -12.74 -11.34
N SER A 133 -17.00 -13.27 -10.34
CA SER A 133 -18.44 -13.08 -10.22
C SER A 133 -18.85 -11.64 -9.87
N LEU A 134 -17.91 -10.80 -9.42
CA LEU A 134 -18.15 -9.39 -9.09
C LEU A 134 -18.29 -8.47 -10.33
N SER A 135 -18.02 -8.98 -11.53
CA SER A 135 -18.09 -8.20 -12.76
C SER A 135 -18.78 -8.97 -13.89
N PRO A 136 -19.80 -8.40 -14.56
CA PRO A 136 -20.49 -9.08 -15.67
C PRO A 136 -19.59 -9.30 -16.90
N GLN A 137 -18.45 -8.61 -16.99
CA GLN A 137 -17.49 -8.72 -18.09
C GLN A 137 -16.88 -10.12 -18.18
N PHE A 138 -16.81 -10.86 -17.07
CA PHE A 138 -16.33 -12.25 -17.06
C PHE A 138 -17.33 -13.26 -17.64
N ALA A 139 -18.53 -12.82 -18.04
CA ALA A 139 -19.42 -13.64 -18.87
C ALA A 139 -18.85 -13.84 -20.28
N GLN A 140 -17.97 -12.94 -20.74
CA GLN A 140 -17.26 -13.10 -22.00
C GLN A 140 -15.97 -13.92 -21.78
N PRO A 141 -15.67 -14.89 -22.66
CA PRO A 141 -14.45 -15.67 -22.53
C PRO A 141 -13.21 -14.77 -22.77
N PRO A 142 -12.09 -15.03 -22.06
CA PRO A 142 -10.84 -14.33 -22.32
C PRO A 142 -10.34 -14.62 -23.74
N VAL A 143 -9.72 -13.62 -24.37
CA VAL A 143 -9.05 -13.73 -25.68
C VAL A 143 -7.53 -13.67 -25.46
N PRO A 144 -6.82 -14.81 -25.36
CA PRO A 144 -5.38 -14.82 -25.12
C PRO A 144 -4.60 -14.18 -26.26
N VAL A 145 -3.49 -13.52 -25.93
CA VAL A 145 -2.57 -13.04 -26.97
C VAL A 145 -1.90 -14.20 -27.67
N LYS A 146 -1.81 -14.12 -29.00
CA LYS A 146 -0.95 -15.01 -29.79
C LYS A 146 0.44 -14.40 -29.82
N LEU A 147 1.38 -15.05 -29.14
CA LEU A 147 2.76 -14.59 -29.07
C LEU A 147 3.52 -15.06 -30.31
N GLY A 148 4.25 -14.13 -30.95
CA GLY A 148 5.32 -14.48 -31.87
C GLY A 148 6.50 -15.16 -31.17
N ALA A 149 7.52 -15.54 -31.95
CA ALA A 149 8.77 -16.07 -31.42
C ALA A 149 9.47 -15.05 -30.49
N ASP A 150 10.08 -15.53 -29.42
CA ASP A 150 10.84 -14.71 -28.50
C ASP A 150 12.20 -14.29 -29.10
N VAL A 151 12.65 -13.09 -28.74
CA VAL A 151 13.98 -12.59 -29.11
C VAL A 151 14.87 -12.64 -27.88
N ALA A 152 15.91 -13.47 -27.93
CA ALA A 152 16.88 -13.59 -26.86
C ALA A 152 17.63 -12.27 -26.61
N SER A 153 17.84 -11.94 -25.33
CA SER A 153 18.56 -10.74 -24.93
C SER A 153 20.01 -10.80 -25.40
N SER A 154 20.45 -9.72 -26.05
CA SER A 154 21.80 -9.56 -26.58
C SER A 154 22.10 -8.06 -26.77
N PRO A 155 23.36 -7.62 -26.82
CA PRO A 155 23.69 -6.22 -27.07
C PRO A 155 23.01 -5.64 -28.33
N PRO A 156 22.94 -6.36 -29.47
CA PRO A 156 22.18 -5.88 -30.64
C PRO A 156 20.67 -5.75 -30.39
N SER A 157 20.07 -6.68 -29.64
CA SER A 157 18.64 -6.61 -29.27
C SER A 157 18.34 -5.41 -28.39
N ILE A 158 19.19 -5.17 -27.38
CA ILE A 158 19.08 -4.00 -26.48
C ILE A 158 19.21 -2.70 -27.28
N ALA A 159 20.18 -2.61 -28.20
CA ALA A 159 20.37 -1.42 -29.03
C ALA A 159 19.15 -1.12 -29.93
N ARG A 160 18.56 -2.17 -30.54
CA ARG A 160 17.30 -2.02 -31.28
C ARG A 160 16.16 -1.58 -30.35
N GLY A 161 16.10 -2.15 -29.15
CA GLY A 161 15.11 -1.80 -28.13
C GLY A 161 15.15 -0.34 -27.71
N THR A 162 16.34 0.26 -27.60
CA THR A 162 16.50 1.70 -27.36
C THR A 162 15.85 2.52 -28.49
N GLY A 163 16.07 2.14 -29.75
CA GLY A 163 15.42 2.79 -30.90
C GLY A 163 13.89 2.66 -30.87
N VAL A 164 13.36 1.51 -30.43
CA VAL A 164 11.92 1.33 -30.24
C VAL A 164 11.39 2.22 -29.11
N TYR A 165 12.13 2.37 -28.00
CA TYR A 165 11.76 3.23 -26.88
C TYR A 165 11.58 4.70 -27.29
N GLU A 166 12.46 5.18 -28.16
CA GLU A 166 12.38 6.53 -28.75
C GLU A 166 11.22 6.64 -29.75
N LYS A 167 11.10 5.68 -30.68
CA LYS A 167 10.02 5.60 -31.69
C LYS A 167 8.64 5.66 -31.05
N LEU A 168 8.42 4.87 -29.99
CA LEU A 168 7.15 4.81 -29.26
C LEU A 168 6.99 5.93 -28.23
N GLN A 169 7.98 6.83 -28.13
CA GLN A 169 7.99 7.98 -27.23
C GLN A 169 7.79 7.60 -25.75
N CYS A 170 8.27 6.43 -25.33
CA CYS A 170 8.14 5.92 -23.97
C CYS A 170 8.69 6.91 -22.92
N GLY A 171 9.75 7.64 -23.30
CA GLY A 171 10.39 8.65 -22.45
C GLY A 171 9.51 9.84 -22.06
N LYS A 172 8.39 10.10 -22.77
CA LYS A 172 7.44 11.16 -22.37
C LYS A 172 6.81 10.87 -21.00
N CYS A 173 6.61 9.60 -20.67
CA CYS A 173 6.06 9.15 -19.39
C CYS A 173 7.16 8.61 -18.47
N HIS A 174 8.00 7.70 -19.00
CA HIS A 174 9.00 6.99 -18.20
C HIS A 174 10.33 7.74 -18.05
N GLY A 175 10.52 8.89 -18.72
CA GLY A 175 11.80 9.61 -18.76
C GLY A 175 12.80 8.97 -19.73
N SER A 176 13.79 9.71 -20.21
CA SER A 176 14.86 9.14 -21.05
C SER A 176 15.77 8.18 -20.28
N ASP A 177 15.83 8.34 -18.95
CA ASP A 177 16.58 7.48 -18.03
C ASP A 177 15.73 6.32 -17.46
N GLY A 178 14.46 6.21 -17.88
CA GLY A 178 13.53 5.17 -17.42
C GLY A 178 13.02 5.34 -16.00
N ARG A 179 13.36 6.42 -15.28
CA ARG A 179 13.04 6.56 -13.83
C ARG A 179 11.60 6.99 -13.51
N GLY A 180 10.71 7.00 -14.50
CA GLY A 180 9.36 7.52 -14.29
C GLY A 180 9.35 9.01 -13.99
N THR A 181 10.26 9.78 -14.60
CA THR A 181 10.44 11.24 -14.41
C THR A 181 10.01 12.07 -15.62
N GLY A 182 9.36 11.45 -16.62
CA GLY A 182 8.89 12.13 -17.83
C GLY A 182 7.99 13.35 -17.53
N ALA A 183 7.91 14.29 -18.46
CA ALA A 183 7.26 15.60 -18.28
C ALA A 183 5.79 15.52 -17.84
N ALA A 184 5.12 14.38 -18.03
CA ALA A 184 3.72 14.18 -17.67
C ALA A 184 3.50 13.47 -16.31
N THR A 185 4.57 13.23 -15.55
CA THR A 185 4.55 12.46 -14.28
C THR A 185 3.76 13.06 -13.13
N THR A 186 3.33 14.32 -13.19
CA THR A 186 2.70 14.99 -12.05
C THR A 186 1.18 15.12 -12.14
N THR A 187 0.55 14.72 -13.26
CA THR A 187 -0.89 14.95 -13.52
C THR A 187 -1.62 13.77 -14.14
N PHE A 188 -1.03 12.57 -14.20
CA PHE A 188 -1.75 11.41 -14.75
C PHE A 188 -2.73 10.86 -13.73
N GLU A 189 -3.94 10.60 -14.22
CA GLU A 189 -4.96 9.87 -13.50
C GLU A 189 -5.27 8.56 -14.22
N ASP A 190 -5.65 7.55 -13.44
CA ASP A 190 -6.28 6.35 -13.97
C ASP A 190 -7.77 6.59 -14.26
N ASP A 191 -8.46 5.61 -14.84
CA ASP A 191 -9.89 5.74 -15.19
C ASP A 191 -10.79 6.05 -13.97
N TRP A 192 -10.29 5.86 -12.75
CA TRP A 192 -10.98 6.15 -11.48
C TRP A 192 -10.54 7.49 -10.88
N ARG A 193 -9.90 8.36 -11.68
CA ARG A 193 -9.38 9.67 -11.27
C ARG A 193 -8.38 9.58 -10.12
N GLN A 194 -7.69 8.44 -9.99
CA GLN A 194 -6.65 8.28 -8.97
C GLN A 194 -5.31 8.67 -9.58
N PRO A 195 -4.47 9.43 -8.85
CA PRO A 195 -3.15 9.80 -9.33
C PRO A 195 -2.32 8.54 -9.59
N LEU A 196 -1.62 8.52 -10.72
CA LEU A 196 -0.77 7.42 -11.17
C LEU A 196 0.59 7.96 -11.58
N ASN A 197 1.65 7.28 -11.15
CA ASN A 197 3.01 7.53 -11.63
C ASN A 197 3.41 6.46 -12.66
N ALA A 198 4.19 6.86 -13.65
CA ALA A 198 4.88 5.92 -14.52
C ALA A 198 5.86 5.09 -13.68
N ALA A 199 5.99 3.80 -13.98
CA ALA A 199 6.93 2.93 -13.27
C ALA A 199 8.37 3.41 -13.45
N ASP A 200 9.17 3.36 -12.38
CA ASP A 200 10.62 3.45 -12.45
C ASP A 200 11.15 2.14 -13.04
N LEU A 201 11.49 2.18 -14.32
CA LEU A 201 11.96 1.04 -15.09
C LEU A 201 13.34 0.55 -14.64
N THR A 202 14.06 1.34 -13.84
CA THR A 202 15.33 0.94 -13.24
C THR A 202 15.16 0.06 -12.00
N GLU A 203 13.94 -0.06 -11.48
CA GLU A 203 13.59 -0.85 -10.29
C GLU A 203 12.71 -2.06 -10.62
N PRO A 204 13.22 -3.08 -11.32
CA PRO A 204 12.42 -4.22 -11.78
C PRO A 204 11.72 -4.99 -10.65
N TRP A 205 12.22 -4.94 -9.42
CA TRP A 205 11.57 -5.51 -8.24
C TRP A 205 10.25 -4.84 -7.86
N THR A 206 9.87 -3.73 -8.50
CA THR A 206 8.58 -3.05 -8.31
C THR A 206 7.57 -3.40 -9.40
N PHE A 207 7.94 -4.20 -10.41
CA PHE A 207 7.04 -4.50 -11.53
C PHE A 207 5.94 -5.46 -11.09
N HIS A 208 4.72 -4.94 -10.93
CA HIS A 208 3.54 -5.70 -10.52
C HIS A 208 3.31 -6.98 -11.33
N GLY A 209 3.63 -6.94 -12.63
CA GLY A 209 3.41 -8.05 -13.56
C GLY A 209 4.59 -9.02 -13.72
N GLY A 210 5.68 -8.80 -12.99
CA GLY A 210 6.94 -9.54 -13.12
C GLY A 210 8.02 -8.79 -13.91
N ALA A 211 9.28 -9.21 -13.72
CA ALA A 211 10.48 -8.53 -14.20
C ALA A 211 11.20 -9.24 -15.36
N THR A 212 10.67 -10.37 -15.83
CA THR A 212 11.28 -11.08 -16.98
C THR A 212 11.01 -10.33 -18.28
N SER A 213 11.84 -10.52 -19.31
CA SER A 213 11.57 -9.95 -20.65
C SER A 213 10.17 -10.32 -21.14
N ARG A 214 9.71 -11.54 -20.85
CA ARG A 214 8.36 -12.00 -21.20
C ARG A 214 7.25 -11.24 -20.46
N ASP A 215 7.42 -11.02 -19.17
CA ASP A 215 6.45 -10.26 -18.37
C ASP A 215 6.35 -8.82 -18.85
N ILE A 216 7.49 -8.20 -19.15
CA ILE A 216 7.60 -6.82 -19.63
C ILE A 216 7.00 -6.71 -21.03
N PHE A 217 7.34 -7.63 -21.94
CA PHE A 217 6.76 -7.75 -23.28
C PHE A 217 5.22 -7.74 -23.23
N LEU A 218 4.63 -8.54 -22.32
CA LEU A 218 3.17 -8.61 -22.19
C LEU A 218 2.55 -7.25 -21.83
N ARG A 219 3.25 -6.39 -21.07
CA ARG A 219 2.72 -5.06 -20.72
C ARG A 219 2.60 -4.16 -21.94
N PHE A 220 3.55 -4.22 -22.87
CA PHE A 220 3.49 -3.47 -24.13
C PHE A 220 2.45 -4.07 -25.08
N ARG A 221 2.41 -5.40 -25.17
CA ARG A 221 1.55 -6.12 -26.11
C ARG A 221 0.07 -6.03 -25.74
N THR A 222 -0.25 -6.04 -24.45
CA THR A 222 -1.65 -6.07 -23.93
C THR A 222 -2.14 -4.71 -23.44
N GLY A 223 -1.23 -3.78 -23.14
CA GLY A 223 -1.54 -2.53 -22.44
C GLY A 223 -2.01 -2.75 -21.00
N MET A 224 -2.01 -1.68 -20.20
CA MET A 224 -2.51 -1.71 -18.84
C MET A 224 -3.89 -1.06 -18.78
N MET A 225 -4.94 -1.88 -18.81
CA MET A 225 -6.32 -1.37 -18.82
C MET A 225 -6.62 -0.52 -17.59
N GLY A 226 -7.32 0.58 -17.83
CA GLY A 226 -7.62 1.58 -16.82
C GLY A 226 -6.48 2.56 -16.55
N THR A 227 -5.37 2.53 -17.29
CA THR A 227 -4.30 3.52 -17.20
C THR A 227 -3.99 4.15 -18.56
N PRO A 228 -3.24 5.27 -18.58
CA PRO A 228 -2.73 5.86 -19.82
C PRO A 228 -1.69 5.01 -20.59
N MET A 229 -1.34 3.79 -20.15
CA MET A 229 -0.37 2.94 -20.85
C MET A 229 -1.10 2.03 -21.86
N PRO A 230 -1.07 2.37 -23.17
CA PRO A 230 -1.84 1.65 -24.18
C PRO A 230 -1.20 0.31 -24.52
N SER A 231 -1.89 -0.48 -25.33
CA SER A 231 -1.23 -1.54 -26.10
C SER A 231 -0.53 -0.94 -27.31
N PHE A 232 0.65 -1.46 -27.61
CA PHE A 232 1.45 -1.07 -28.77
C PHE A 232 1.36 -2.09 -29.91
N LYS A 233 0.43 -3.05 -29.86
CA LYS A 233 0.29 -4.11 -30.86
C LYS A 233 0.16 -3.60 -32.31
N ASP A 234 -0.44 -2.42 -32.47
CA ASP A 234 -0.69 -1.80 -33.78
C ASP A 234 0.39 -0.76 -34.14
N ALA A 235 1.33 -0.49 -33.22
CA ALA A 235 2.40 0.51 -33.37
C ALA A 235 3.81 -0.12 -33.49
N ALA A 236 3.98 -1.36 -33.03
CA ALA A 236 5.21 -2.11 -33.08
C ALA A 236 4.94 -3.61 -33.30
N THR A 237 5.85 -4.27 -34.00
CA THR A 237 5.84 -5.72 -34.18
C THR A 237 6.22 -6.46 -32.89
N ASP A 238 5.88 -7.75 -32.79
CA ASP A 238 6.28 -8.58 -31.64
C ASP A 238 7.81 -8.62 -31.47
N ALA A 239 8.58 -8.68 -32.57
CA ALA A 239 10.05 -8.64 -32.51
C ALA A 239 10.58 -7.32 -31.94
N GLU A 240 10.02 -6.19 -32.38
CA GLU A 240 10.36 -4.86 -31.83
C GLU A 240 10.00 -4.76 -30.34
N MET A 241 8.86 -5.30 -29.92
CA MET A 241 8.45 -5.31 -28.51
C MET A 241 9.33 -6.22 -27.64
N TRP A 242 9.87 -7.32 -28.18
CA TRP A 242 10.85 -8.14 -27.47
C TRP A 242 12.18 -7.43 -27.32
N ASP A 243 12.67 -6.77 -28.38
CA ASP A 243 13.87 -5.92 -28.31
C ASP A 243 13.69 -4.80 -27.27
N LEU A 244 12.53 -4.14 -27.26
CA LEU A 244 12.16 -3.15 -26.25
C LEU A 244 12.15 -3.73 -24.83
N ALA A 245 11.59 -4.92 -24.63
CA ALA A 245 11.58 -5.57 -23.33
C ALA A 245 13.01 -5.89 -22.84
N ASN A 246 13.89 -6.35 -23.72
CA ASN A 246 15.30 -6.58 -23.40
C ASN A 246 16.02 -5.27 -23.03
N PHE A 247 15.73 -4.17 -23.73
CA PHE A 247 16.22 -2.84 -23.35
C PHE A 247 15.72 -2.43 -21.96
N VAL A 248 14.42 -2.58 -21.65
CA VAL A 248 13.89 -2.23 -20.33
C VAL A 248 14.52 -3.07 -19.21
N VAL A 249 14.74 -4.38 -19.43
CA VAL A 249 15.48 -5.22 -18.49
C VAL A 249 16.90 -4.68 -18.27
N SER A 250 17.56 -4.16 -19.31
CA SER A 250 18.92 -3.61 -19.21
C SER A 250 19.01 -2.31 -18.40
N LEU A 251 17.89 -1.63 -18.13
CA LEU A 251 17.84 -0.42 -17.30
C LEU A 251 17.94 -0.70 -15.81
N ALA A 252 17.81 -1.97 -15.40
CA ALA A 252 17.83 -2.38 -14.00
C ALA A 252 19.07 -1.85 -13.27
N ARG A 253 18.86 -1.03 -12.24
CA ARG A 253 19.94 -0.56 -11.37
C ARG A 253 20.34 -1.66 -10.40
N THR A 254 21.57 -1.60 -9.90
CA THR A 254 22.01 -2.44 -8.79
C THR A 254 21.14 -2.19 -7.56
N PRO A 255 20.56 -3.22 -6.94
CA PRO A 255 19.83 -3.05 -5.70
C PRO A 255 20.72 -2.62 -4.53
N LEU A 256 20.20 -1.80 -3.62
CA LEU A 256 20.96 -1.32 -2.46
C LEU A 256 21.47 -2.47 -1.56
N TRP A 257 20.70 -3.56 -1.46
CA TRP A 257 21.07 -4.72 -0.64
C TRP A 257 22.18 -5.60 -1.25
N THR A 258 22.62 -5.29 -2.48
CA THR A 258 23.78 -5.94 -3.11
C THR A 258 25.00 -5.03 -3.20
N MET A 259 24.89 -3.78 -2.77
CA MET A 259 25.97 -2.80 -2.80
C MET A 259 26.88 -2.89 -1.56
N THR A 260 28.11 -2.38 -1.69
CA THR A 260 29.01 -2.17 -0.53
C THR A 260 28.55 -0.96 0.30
N ALA A 261 29.10 -0.82 1.51
CA ALA A 261 28.79 0.31 2.38
C ALA A 261 29.19 1.65 1.74
N GLU A 262 30.32 1.71 1.03
CA GLU A 262 30.82 2.90 0.33
C GLU A 262 29.90 3.28 -0.83
N GLU A 263 29.44 2.30 -1.61
CA GLU A 263 28.50 2.50 -2.71
C GLU A 263 27.16 3.03 -2.18
N VAL A 264 26.65 2.45 -1.10
CA VAL A 264 25.42 2.92 -0.44
C VAL A 264 25.59 4.36 0.08
N ALA A 265 26.73 4.68 0.70
CA ALA A 265 27.01 6.02 1.20
C ALA A 265 27.08 7.04 0.05
N ALA A 266 27.76 6.70 -1.05
CA ALA A 266 27.82 7.55 -2.24
C ALA A 266 26.43 7.75 -2.88
N PHE A 267 25.64 6.68 -2.97
CA PHE A 267 24.27 6.73 -3.47
C PHE A 267 23.41 7.71 -2.64
N TYR A 268 23.37 7.56 -1.32
CA TYR A 268 22.57 8.44 -0.47
C TYR A 268 23.09 9.87 -0.44
N LYS A 269 24.40 10.08 -0.54
CA LYS A 269 24.97 11.43 -0.68
C LYS A 269 24.47 12.13 -1.95
N GLN A 270 24.44 11.41 -3.07
CA GLN A 270 23.88 11.95 -4.32
C GLN A 270 22.38 12.23 -4.17
N LYS A 271 21.61 11.29 -3.60
CA LYS A 271 20.17 11.47 -3.40
C LYS A 271 19.83 12.65 -2.50
N ASP A 272 20.61 12.88 -1.45
CA ASP A 272 20.43 14.03 -0.58
C ASP A 272 20.74 15.35 -1.31
N ALA A 273 21.81 15.39 -2.12
CA ALA A 273 22.13 16.54 -2.97
C ALA A 273 21.00 16.85 -3.98
N ASP A 274 20.50 15.82 -4.69
CA ASP A 274 19.38 15.97 -5.63
C ASP A 274 18.12 16.47 -4.94
N ALA A 275 17.82 15.95 -3.74
CA ALA A 275 16.65 16.33 -2.96
C ALA A 275 16.75 17.77 -2.43
N ARG A 276 17.95 18.22 -2.05
CA ARG A 276 18.20 19.63 -1.67
C ARG A 276 18.09 20.58 -2.86
N ALA A 277 18.43 20.14 -4.07
CA ALA A 277 18.31 20.94 -5.27
C ALA A 277 16.84 21.24 -5.65
N ASN A 278 15.87 20.44 -5.18
CA ASN A 278 14.43 20.69 -5.40
C ASN A 278 13.61 20.50 -4.11
N PRO A 279 13.54 21.54 -3.25
CA PRO A 279 12.87 21.45 -1.96
C PRO A 279 11.35 21.20 -2.07
N VAL A 280 10.69 21.69 -3.12
CA VAL A 280 9.25 21.44 -3.34
C VAL A 280 8.99 19.96 -3.63
N LYS A 281 9.83 19.32 -4.46
CA LYS A 281 9.72 17.88 -4.75
C LYS A 281 9.99 17.04 -3.50
N ARG A 282 11.03 17.37 -2.73
CA ARG A 282 11.33 16.71 -1.44
C ARG A 282 10.18 16.89 -0.45
N GLY A 283 9.63 18.10 -0.37
CA GLY A 283 8.49 18.43 0.49
C GLY A 283 7.25 17.62 0.16
N ARG A 284 6.91 17.50 -1.13
CA ARG A 284 5.81 16.65 -1.60
C ARG A 284 5.99 15.22 -1.16
N TYR A 285 7.17 14.65 -1.40
CA TYR A 285 7.48 13.28 -0.99
C TYR A 285 7.26 13.06 0.51
N LEU A 286 7.76 13.97 1.36
CA LEU A 286 7.59 13.89 2.80
C LEU A 286 6.11 14.00 3.21
N VAL A 287 5.40 15.02 2.72
CA VAL A 287 3.97 15.24 3.03
C VAL A 287 3.10 14.07 2.59
N ASP A 288 3.38 13.48 1.42
CA ASP A 288 2.69 12.30 0.93
C ASP A 288 3.02 11.05 1.77
N THR A 289 4.30 10.86 2.15
CA THR A 289 4.78 9.71 2.96
C THR A 289 4.22 9.74 4.38
N PHE A 290 4.16 10.92 4.99
CA PHE A 290 3.52 11.11 6.30
C PHE A 290 1.99 11.13 6.21
N GLY A 291 1.43 10.97 5.00
CA GLY A 291 0.00 10.80 4.81
C GLY A 291 -0.83 12.03 5.18
N CYS A 292 -0.27 13.24 5.10
CA CYS A 292 -0.98 14.44 5.53
C CYS A 292 -2.33 14.60 4.81
N GLY A 293 -2.37 14.27 3.50
CA GLY A 293 -3.59 14.35 2.69
C GLY A 293 -4.72 13.41 3.13
N LEU A 294 -4.42 12.35 3.90
CA LEU A 294 -5.42 11.41 4.41
C LEU A 294 -6.33 12.09 5.42
N CYS A 295 -5.73 12.84 6.35
CA CYS A 295 -6.46 13.56 7.38
C CYS A 295 -6.87 14.95 6.88
N HIS A 296 -6.04 15.63 6.11
CA HIS A 296 -6.26 17.01 5.70
C HIS A 296 -7.03 17.15 4.38
N SER A 297 -7.80 16.16 3.95
CA SER A 297 -8.72 16.29 2.81
C SER A 297 -10.13 15.83 3.21
N PRO A 298 -11.19 16.56 2.82
CA PRO A 298 -12.55 16.10 3.06
C PRO A 298 -12.89 14.95 2.11
N VAL A 299 -13.71 14.00 2.58
CA VAL A 299 -14.05 12.78 1.85
C VAL A 299 -15.56 12.60 1.70
N ASP A 300 -15.98 11.86 0.68
CA ASP A 300 -17.37 11.41 0.49
C ASP A 300 -17.72 10.21 1.39
N GLN A 301 -18.94 9.68 1.22
CA GLN A 301 -19.43 8.51 1.97
C GLN A 301 -18.60 7.23 1.70
N ASP A 302 -18.02 7.11 0.51
CA ASP A 302 -17.12 6.03 0.10
C ASP A 302 -15.66 6.30 0.52
N ARG A 303 -15.43 7.32 1.35
CA ARG A 303 -14.12 7.77 1.83
C ARG A 303 -13.15 8.18 0.72
N ARG A 304 -13.66 8.64 -0.42
CA ARG A 304 -12.84 9.24 -1.49
C ARG A 304 -12.69 10.73 -1.25
N VAL A 305 -11.50 11.28 -1.48
CA VAL A 305 -11.26 12.73 -1.41
C VAL A 305 -12.21 13.45 -2.38
N LEU A 306 -12.89 14.48 -1.89
CA LEU A 306 -13.78 15.28 -2.72
C LEU A 306 -12.98 15.95 -3.85
N PRO A 307 -13.49 15.93 -5.11
CA PRO A 307 -12.79 16.52 -6.24
C PRO A 307 -12.38 17.98 -5.99
N GLY A 308 -11.12 18.31 -6.22
CA GLY A 308 -10.57 19.67 -6.02
C GLY A 308 -10.36 20.08 -4.56
N MET A 309 -10.60 19.18 -3.58
CA MET A 309 -10.49 19.48 -2.15
C MET A 309 -9.28 18.84 -1.47
N TYR A 310 -8.32 18.31 -2.25
CA TYR A 310 -7.09 17.73 -1.71
C TYR A 310 -6.35 18.77 -0.83
N MET A 311 -5.97 18.37 0.39
CA MET A 311 -5.33 19.22 1.41
C MET A 311 -6.18 20.38 1.93
N ALA A 312 -7.47 20.46 1.58
CA ALA A 312 -8.37 21.55 1.98
C ALA A 312 -8.96 21.40 3.40
N GLY A 313 -8.62 20.36 4.14
CA GLY A 313 -9.09 20.11 5.50
C GLY A 313 -10.57 19.74 5.60
N GLY A 314 -11.05 19.56 6.84
CA GLY A 314 -12.47 19.36 7.14
C GLY A 314 -12.90 17.91 7.36
N LEU A 315 -11.98 16.94 7.26
CA LEU A 315 -12.24 15.59 7.76
C LEU A 315 -12.41 15.65 9.28
N ARG A 316 -13.44 14.98 9.80
CA ARG A 316 -13.66 14.83 11.25
C ARG A 316 -13.07 13.50 11.69
N VAL A 317 -12.00 13.54 12.49
CA VAL A 317 -11.39 12.36 13.06
C VAL A 317 -11.94 12.14 14.46
N ARG A 318 -12.60 11.01 14.69
CA ARG A 318 -13.12 10.63 15.99
C ARG A 318 -12.01 10.02 16.85
N VAL A 319 -11.76 10.60 18.01
CA VAL A 319 -10.85 10.07 19.02
C VAL A 319 -11.68 9.78 20.26
N GLU A 320 -11.96 8.52 20.55
CA GLU A 320 -12.69 8.14 21.76
C GLU A 320 -11.78 8.20 22.99
N PRO A 321 -12.24 8.72 24.15
CA PRO A 321 -13.57 9.27 24.47
C PRO A 321 -13.71 10.80 24.23
N PHE A 322 -12.80 11.40 23.47
CA PHE A 322 -12.61 12.85 23.35
C PHE A 322 -13.37 13.52 22.19
N GLY A 323 -14.14 12.77 21.40
CA GLY A 323 -15.03 13.29 20.35
C GLY A 323 -14.35 13.52 18.99
N ASP A 324 -14.99 14.36 18.16
CA ASP A 324 -14.61 14.59 16.76
C ASP A 324 -13.72 15.84 16.58
N TYR A 325 -12.59 15.66 15.90
CA TYR A 325 -11.61 16.70 15.61
C TYR A 325 -11.60 17.03 14.11
N PRO A 326 -12.01 18.24 13.69
CA PRO A 326 -11.86 18.67 12.31
C PRO A 326 -10.37 18.97 12.00
N THR A 327 -9.92 18.53 10.84
CA THR A 327 -8.55 18.77 10.35
C THR A 327 -8.45 20.11 9.64
N GLY A 328 -7.29 20.79 9.77
CA GLY A 328 -7.05 22.11 9.20
C GLY A 328 -6.91 22.10 7.67
N ASN A 329 -7.27 23.21 7.03
CA ASN A 329 -6.98 23.45 5.61
C ASN A 329 -5.49 23.81 5.45
N LEU A 330 -4.74 22.98 4.72
CA LEU A 330 -3.30 23.12 4.52
C LEU A 330 -2.94 23.84 3.21
N THR A 331 -3.92 24.24 2.41
CA THR A 331 -3.68 24.93 1.14
C THR A 331 -3.16 26.35 1.33
N SER A 332 -2.66 26.95 0.26
CA SER A 332 -2.16 28.34 0.25
C SER A 332 -3.26 29.42 0.30
N ASP A 333 -4.52 29.04 0.58
CA ASP A 333 -5.61 30.00 0.74
C ASP A 333 -5.34 30.96 1.90
N LYS A 334 -5.57 32.25 1.67
CA LYS A 334 -5.22 33.32 2.63
C LYS A 334 -6.23 33.46 3.77
N GLU A 335 -7.49 33.09 3.54
CA GLU A 335 -8.57 33.29 4.51
C GLU A 335 -8.78 32.07 5.40
N THR A 336 -8.73 30.89 4.81
CA THR A 336 -9.10 29.62 5.44
C THR A 336 -7.95 28.63 5.55
N GLY A 337 -6.86 28.82 4.79
CA GLY A 337 -5.66 27.97 4.78
C GLY A 337 -4.42 28.60 5.41
N LEU A 338 -3.25 28.19 4.93
CA LEU A 338 -1.93 28.59 5.44
C LEU A 338 -1.36 29.83 4.73
N GLY A 339 -2.06 30.43 3.77
CA GLY A 339 -1.54 31.50 2.92
C GLY A 339 -1.00 32.72 3.67
N ASN A 340 -1.56 33.02 4.85
CA ASN A 340 -1.14 34.13 5.72
C ASN A 340 -0.31 33.71 6.93
N TRP A 341 0.04 32.43 7.05
CA TRP A 341 0.92 31.95 8.13
C TRP A 341 2.38 32.26 7.75
N THR A 342 3.27 32.41 8.72
CA THR A 342 4.72 32.43 8.48
C THR A 342 5.26 31.01 8.38
N ASP A 343 6.44 30.83 7.79
CA ASP A 343 7.04 29.48 7.69
C ASP A 343 7.32 28.89 9.08
N ASP A 344 7.73 29.72 10.05
CA ASP A 344 7.94 29.30 11.43
C ASP A 344 6.63 28.91 12.13
N GLU A 345 5.53 29.63 11.88
CA GLU A 345 4.21 29.25 12.39
C GLU A 345 3.79 27.88 11.83
N ILE A 346 4.04 27.61 10.55
CA ILE A 346 3.74 26.30 9.94
C ILE A 346 4.62 25.20 10.56
N ARG A 347 5.93 25.44 10.72
CA ARG A 347 6.85 24.48 11.36
C ARG A 347 6.43 24.18 12.80
N GLN A 348 6.02 25.20 13.56
CA GLN A 348 5.52 25.02 14.93
C GLN A 348 4.21 24.25 14.97
N ALA A 349 3.31 24.46 14.01
CA ALA A 349 2.08 23.68 13.90
C ALA A 349 2.38 22.19 13.62
N ILE A 350 3.34 21.90 12.73
CA ILE A 350 3.72 20.52 12.36
C ILE A 350 4.45 19.81 13.51
N THR A 351 5.39 20.48 14.18
CA THR A 351 6.29 19.84 15.17
C THR A 351 5.75 19.89 16.59
N ARG A 352 4.91 20.88 16.90
CA ARG A 352 4.42 21.14 18.27
C ARG A 352 2.90 21.23 18.36
N GLY A 353 2.17 21.36 17.25
CA GLY A 353 0.72 21.54 17.32
C GLY A 353 0.33 22.89 17.87
N ILE A 354 1.15 23.92 17.65
CA ILE A 354 0.86 25.29 18.06
C ILE A 354 0.33 26.05 16.84
N LEU A 355 -0.90 26.56 16.94
CA LEU A 355 -1.53 27.37 15.91
C LEU A 355 -0.96 28.81 15.91
N LYS A 356 -1.22 29.57 14.85
CA LYS A 356 -0.79 30.98 14.69
C LYS A 356 -1.18 31.90 15.87
N ASP A 357 -2.28 31.64 16.54
CA ASP A 357 -2.75 32.38 17.70
C ASP A 357 -2.16 31.88 19.04
N GLY A 358 -1.14 31.02 18.99
CA GLY A 358 -0.42 30.47 20.14
C GLY A 358 -1.15 29.31 20.83
N ILE A 359 -2.28 28.86 20.28
CA ILE A 359 -3.11 27.79 20.84
C ILE A 359 -2.43 26.42 20.62
N ARG A 360 -2.41 25.58 21.67
CA ARG A 360 -1.90 24.21 21.56
C ARG A 360 -3.01 23.20 21.29
N LEU A 361 -2.83 22.41 20.23
CA LEU A 361 -3.68 21.29 19.88
C LEU A 361 -3.40 20.10 20.82
N PRO A 362 -4.42 19.27 21.11
CA PRO A 362 -4.26 18.06 21.92
C PRO A 362 -3.43 17.04 21.14
N PRO A 363 -2.69 16.11 21.78
CA PRO A 363 -1.73 15.19 21.12
C PRO A 363 -2.36 14.13 20.19
N TYR A 364 -3.66 14.20 19.94
CA TYR A 364 -4.43 13.35 19.03
C TYR A 364 -5.40 14.26 18.24
N PRO A 365 -5.78 13.93 17.00
CA PRO A 365 -5.46 12.72 16.23
C PRO A 365 -4.10 12.73 15.53
N MET A 366 -3.42 13.88 15.45
CA MET A 366 -2.09 13.98 14.85
C MET A 366 -1.03 13.69 15.92
N ASP A 367 -0.05 12.83 15.64
CA ASP A 367 1.03 12.55 16.60
C ASP A 367 2.19 13.54 16.43
N TRP A 368 2.14 14.68 17.11
CA TRP A 368 3.22 15.68 17.08
C TRP A 368 4.57 15.15 17.59
N SER A 369 4.58 14.11 18.41
CA SER A 369 5.84 13.56 18.92
C SER A 369 6.66 12.94 17.78
N ALA A 370 6.00 12.28 16.82
CA ALA A 370 6.62 11.73 15.61
C ALA A 370 7.26 12.81 14.72
N TYR A 371 6.70 14.03 14.69
CA TYR A 371 7.21 15.13 13.89
C TYR A 371 8.25 16.00 14.63
N SER A 372 8.31 15.94 15.96
CA SER A 372 9.17 16.80 16.78
C SER A 372 10.67 16.61 16.52
N ALA A 373 11.07 15.45 16.02
CA ALA A 373 12.45 15.09 15.73
C ALA A 373 12.85 15.27 14.25
N MET A 374 11.99 15.86 13.42
CA MET A 374 12.29 16.09 12.00
C MET A 374 13.46 17.05 11.82
N ASN A 375 14.29 16.78 10.82
CA ASN A 375 15.38 17.67 10.42
C ASN A 375 14.83 19.01 9.89
N ALA A 376 15.56 20.11 10.13
CA ALA A 376 15.20 21.44 9.69
C ALA A 376 15.09 21.56 8.15
N ASP A 377 15.96 20.85 7.41
CA ASP A 377 15.91 20.76 5.95
C ASP A 377 14.59 20.13 5.48
N ASP A 378 14.18 19.03 6.11
CA ASP A 378 12.95 18.31 5.77
C ASP A 378 11.71 19.13 6.10
N LEU A 379 11.67 19.79 7.27
CA LEU A 379 10.59 20.70 7.64
C LEU A 379 10.48 21.88 6.66
N SER A 380 11.62 22.45 6.25
CA SER A 380 11.63 23.55 5.28
C SER A 380 11.16 23.09 3.89
N ALA A 381 11.52 21.86 3.49
CA ALA A 381 11.00 21.25 2.26
C ALA A 381 9.49 21.04 2.33
N MET A 382 8.96 20.49 3.43
CA MET A 382 7.51 20.34 3.64
C MET A 382 6.78 21.68 3.54
N VAL A 383 7.29 22.73 4.20
CA VAL A 383 6.73 24.08 4.10
C VAL A 383 6.76 24.58 2.64
N ALA A 384 7.87 24.41 1.93
CA ALA A 384 7.99 24.81 0.53
C ALA A 384 6.93 24.13 -0.36
N TYR A 385 6.60 22.86 -0.11
CA TYR A 385 5.51 22.17 -0.81
C TYR A 385 4.13 22.68 -0.40
N LEU A 386 3.86 22.87 0.90
CA LEU A 386 2.57 23.40 1.35
C LEU A 386 2.27 24.78 0.74
N ARG A 387 3.31 25.62 0.57
CA ARG A 387 3.23 26.91 -0.13
C ARG A 387 2.96 26.80 -1.62
N SER A 388 3.29 25.69 -2.26
CA SER A 388 3.04 25.48 -3.68
C SER A 388 1.65 24.92 -3.98
N LEU A 389 0.92 24.48 -2.95
CA LEU A 389 -0.45 23.98 -3.11
C LEU A 389 -1.39 25.07 -3.63
N PRO A 390 -2.29 24.75 -4.58
CA PRO A 390 -3.28 25.69 -5.06
C PRO A 390 -4.22 26.11 -3.92
N PRO A 391 -4.66 27.37 -3.85
CA PRO A 391 -5.54 27.83 -2.78
C PRO A 391 -6.94 27.21 -2.94
N VAL A 392 -7.45 26.58 -1.88
CA VAL A 392 -8.83 26.09 -1.81
C VAL A 392 -9.51 26.73 -0.62
N LYS A 393 -10.58 27.50 -0.86
CA LYS A 393 -11.34 28.16 0.20
C LYS A 393 -12.26 27.15 0.88
N ASN A 394 -11.88 26.69 2.06
CA ASN A 394 -12.66 25.76 2.88
C ASN A 394 -12.51 26.10 4.37
N LYS A 395 -13.57 26.66 4.96
CA LYS A 395 -13.56 27.11 6.35
C LYS A 395 -13.94 25.95 7.28
N VAL A 396 -12.97 25.49 8.06
CA VAL A 396 -13.18 24.46 9.08
C VAL A 396 -13.53 25.08 10.44
N PRO A 397 -14.35 24.41 11.28
CA PRO A 397 -14.67 24.90 12.62
C PRO A 397 -13.41 25.10 13.47
N ARG A 398 -13.35 26.18 14.26
CA ARG A 398 -12.24 26.41 15.19
C ARG A 398 -12.34 25.51 16.42
N PRO A 399 -11.21 25.09 17.01
CA PRO A 399 -11.21 24.42 18.30
C PRO A 399 -11.81 25.34 19.37
N SER A 400 -12.60 24.78 20.29
CA SER A 400 -13.10 25.50 21.46
C SER A 400 -12.26 25.19 22.70
N ARG A 401 -12.46 25.93 23.79
CA ARG A 401 -11.88 25.57 25.09
C ARG A 401 -12.59 24.35 25.67
N PRO A 402 -11.87 23.42 26.33
CA PRO A 402 -12.47 22.22 26.89
C PRO A 402 -13.42 22.56 28.05
N PHE A 403 -14.20 21.55 28.43
CA PHE A 403 -14.92 21.50 29.70
C PHE A 403 -14.00 21.87 30.87
N LEU A 404 -14.50 22.73 31.76
CA LEU A 404 -13.77 23.46 32.81
C LEU A 404 -12.76 22.62 33.65
N PRO A 405 -13.04 21.36 34.05
CA PRO A 405 -12.10 20.56 34.84
C PRO A 405 -10.78 20.22 34.12
N MET A 406 -10.85 19.96 32.81
CA MET A 406 -9.65 19.64 32.01
C MET A 406 -8.84 20.91 31.69
N TYR A 407 -9.52 22.05 31.54
CA TYR A 407 -8.89 23.37 31.48
C TYR A 407 -8.13 23.70 32.78
N LEU A 408 -8.73 23.40 33.95
CA LEU A 408 -8.08 23.60 35.25
C LEU A 408 -6.87 22.66 35.46
N TRP A 409 -6.95 21.41 35.01
CA TRP A 409 -5.80 20.49 35.04
C TRP A 409 -4.65 20.97 34.15
N GLY A 410 -4.95 21.47 32.94
CA GLY A 410 -3.94 22.10 32.08
C GLY A 410 -3.31 23.34 32.70
N LYS A 411 -4.10 24.20 33.35
CA LYS A 411 -3.63 25.38 34.11
C LYS A 411 -2.73 25.00 35.29
N PHE A 412 -3.07 23.93 36.01
CA PHE A 412 -2.25 23.39 37.10
C PHE A 412 -0.88 22.92 36.59
N LYS A 413 -0.86 22.21 35.45
CA LYS A 413 0.39 21.82 34.76
C LYS A 413 1.22 23.04 34.36
N MET A 414 0.57 24.09 33.84
CA MET A 414 1.20 25.38 33.51
C MET A 414 1.85 26.07 34.71
N LEU A 415 1.16 26.07 35.86
CA LEU A 415 1.64 26.70 37.09
C LEU A 415 2.88 26.01 37.66
N ILE A 416 3.00 24.69 37.45
CA ILE A 416 4.09 23.86 38.00
C ILE A 416 5.26 23.71 37.02
N LEU A 417 4.98 23.63 35.71
CA LEU A 417 6.00 23.36 34.68
C LEU A 417 6.44 24.61 33.89
N GLN A 418 5.85 25.78 34.18
CA GLN A 418 6.20 27.14 33.69
C GLN A 418 6.40 27.36 32.18
N GLN A 419 6.17 26.39 31.29
CA GLN A 419 6.57 26.54 29.86
C GLN A 419 5.54 26.15 28.79
N ASP A 420 4.38 25.58 29.12
CA ASP A 420 3.47 25.03 28.08
C ASP A 420 2.19 25.87 27.84
N PRO A 421 1.82 26.21 26.59
CA PRO A 421 0.55 26.89 26.27
C PRO A 421 -0.70 26.00 26.53
N PRO A 422 -1.90 26.60 26.71
CA PRO A 422 -3.13 25.86 27.05
C PRO A 422 -3.62 24.93 25.93
N LEU A 423 -4.04 23.70 26.31
CA LEU A 423 -4.59 22.67 25.42
C LEU A 423 -6.09 22.89 25.10
N LEU A 424 -6.51 22.70 23.84
CA LEU A 424 -7.91 22.79 23.40
C LEU A 424 -8.53 21.46 22.97
N PHE A 425 -9.87 21.38 23.03
CA PHE A 425 -10.69 20.25 22.60
C PHE A 425 -11.89 20.78 21.82
N PHE A 426 -12.35 20.07 20.79
CA PHE A 426 -13.55 20.51 20.06
C PHE A 426 -14.82 20.13 20.84
N PRO A 427 -15.87 20.98 20.85
CA PRO A 427 -17.12 20.65 21.50
C PRO A 427 -17.88 19.69 20.57
N GLY A 428 -18.13 18.46 21.03
CA GLY A 428 -18.69 17.42 20.19
C GLY A 428 -19.21 16.20 20.94
N ASN A 429 -20.11 16.41 21.90
CA ASN A 429 -21.27 15.53 22.06
C ASN A 429 -22.52 16.41 22.15
N ALA A 430 -23.02 16.81 20.99
CA ALA A 430 -24.33 17.42 20.80
C ALA A 430 -24.76 17.08 19.37
N GLY A 431 -25.26 15.86 19.20
CA GLY A 431 -25.64 15.28 17.93
C GLY A 431 -26.41 13.98 18.13
N THR A 432 -27.47 14.02 18.94
CA THR A 432 -28.59 13.11 18.77
C THR A 432 -29.22 13.39 17.40
N ALA A 433 -28.78 12.66 16.37
CA ALA A 433 -29.57 12.37 15.17
C ALA A 433 -28.82 11.33 14.33
N GLY A 434 -29.15 10.06 14.60
CA GLY A 434 -28.63 8.89 13.90
C GLY A 434 -29.15 7.66 14.64
N GLY A 435 -30.47 7.58 14.77
CA GLY A 435 -31.16 6.51 15.48
C GLY A 435 -30.76 5.14 14.94
N ARG A 436 -30.52 4.21 15.86
CA ARG A 436 -30.83 2.81 15.61
C ARG A 436 -32.36 2.69 15.68
N SER A 437 -32.98 2.63 14.51
CA SER A 437 -34.24 1.92 14.22
C SER A 437 -34.30 1.74 12.72
#